data_AF-A0A8B5WTW1-F1
#
_entry.id   AF-A0A8B5WTW1-F1
#
_cell.length_a   1.000
_cell.length_b   1.000
_cell.length_c   1.000
_cell.angle_alpha   90.00
_cell.angle_beta   90.00
_cell.angle_gamma   90.00
#
_symmetry.space_group_name_H-M   'P 1'
#
loop_
_entity.id
_entity.type
_entity.pdbx_description
1 polymer ?
#
loop_
_entity_poly.entity_id
_entity_poly.type
_entity_poly.pdbx_seq_one_letter_code
_entity_poly.pdbx_strand_id
1 'polypeptide(L)'
;LYEKDDFETRPLFTLEEIYRTDLSEVVLRMAELGIDDFESFDFISSPGRQGIIGAVETLELLEALTPEYALSEIGKMMAVFPLLPRHSRIIVEAIRAYPDVLEEAVIATAFLTTNTPFLLPQGEEMEARRAHHQYQDVMGDFVSYLKLFHAYTSADAKDKEKFCERRYLDPRAMAEIKNVVDQLSEIVGSMGVPVSSGGSVADYLCAVSKGLIQFICVRSGRNAYRSVTAEKVMIHPSSVMFRETPRFIVAGEIVRTTRMYARSVSPLEKEWLPRISPALARTLIEPAGEPAAKKERDTTWQIKIGTKFFKLQQYKGKKKIAVLPWEDLEDLLRSSSIALLPQHNNIRGKVVYQNYELLSGTRLSTIMKIVPHVNIRTDVIESWPRKKTYDVTGPRPELCLNLGIILKLSRIKKSSRALGFLALHSDNAGLYWFKPMRDFHAAASESLATIERLVDDLADDTDQSIIDLVNEQYRRLAQILENA
;
A
#
# COMPACT_ATOMS: atom_id res chain seq x y z
N LEU A 1 19.86 15.77 15.69
CA LEU A 1 20.24 17.06 16.31
C LEU A 1 19.72 18.16 15.40
N TYR A 2 19.15 19.23 15.94
CA TYR A 2 18.45 20.30 15.22
C TYR A 2 19.02 21.67 15.58
N GLU A 3 18.85 22.66 14.69
CA GLU A 3 19.28 24.05 14.90
C GLU A 3 18.46 24.75 16.00
N LYS A 4 19.03 25.78 16.61
CA LYS A 4 18.38 26.52 17.71
C LYS A 4 17.09 27.20 17.26
N ASP A 5 17.10 27.85 16.10
CA ASP A 5 15.92 28.55 15.57
C ASP A 5 14.78 27.56 15.27
N ASP A 6 15.11 26.36 14.78
CA ASP A 6 14.13 25.28 14.58
C ASP A 6 13.53 24.82 15.92
N PHE A 7 14.34 24.70 16.98
CA PHE A 7 13.84 24.36 18.32
C PHE A 7 12.89 25.43 18.88
N GLU A 8 13.25 26.70 18.76
CA GLU A 8 12.47 27.81 19.33
C GLU A 8 11.10 27.99 18.66
N THR A 9 10.91 27.50 17.43
CA THR A 9 9.61 27.56 16.73
C THR A 9 8.68 26.38 17.03
N ARG A 10 9.14 25.37 17.78
CA ARG A 10 8.32 24.18 18.07
C ARG A 10 7.24 24.47 19.11
N PRO A 11 6.06 23.83 19.00
CA PRO A 11 5.06 23.85 20.04
C PRO A 11 5.65 23.35 21.37
N LEU A 12 5.34 24.04 22.47
CA LEU A 12 5.79 23.66 23.81
C LEU A 12 5.20 22.32 24.26
N PHE A 13 4.01 21.99 23.76
CA PHE A 13 3.30 20.75 24.05
C PHE A 13 2.94 20.02 22.76
N THR A 14 2.89 18.70 22.83
CA THR A 14 2.37 17.87 21.74
C THR A 14 0.87 18.08 21.58
N LEU A 15 0.39 18.02 20.34
CA LEU A 15 -1.05 18.04 20.06
C LEU A 15 -1.75 16.88 20.81
N GLU A 16 -2.92 17.16 21.36
CA GLU A 16 -3.73 16.22 22.11
C GLU A 16 -4.12 15.00 21.26
N GLU A 17 -4.29 13.85 21.91
CA GLU A 17 -4.55 12.59 21.23
C GLU A 17 -5.88 12.58 20.46
N ILE A 18 -6.91 13.23 21.01
CA ILE A 18 -8.25 13.32 20.41
C ILE A 18 -8.26 13.98 19.02
N TYR A 19 -7.23 14.75 18.68
CA TYR A 19 -7.05 15.35 17.35
C TYR A 19 -6.25 14.48 16.37
N ARG A 20 -5.66 13.37 16.86
CA ARG A 20 -4.68 12.55 16.13
C ARG A 20 -5.10 11.09 15.97
N THR A 21 -6.21 10.66 16.58
CA THR A 21 -6.67 9.27 16.56
C THR A 21 -8.06 9.12 15.94
N ASP A 22 -8.42 7.88 15.62
CA ASP A 22 -9.76 7.52 15.14
C ASP A 22 -10.76 7.58 16.29
N LEU A 23 -11.79 8.42 16.15
CA LEU A 23 -12.80 8.66 17.18
C LEU A 23 -13.90 7.57 17.22
N SER A 24 -13.88 6.60 16.30
CA SER A 24 -14.90 5.54 16.23
C SER A 24 -14.99 4.73 17.53
N GLU A 25 -13.86 4.48 18.19
CA GLU A 25 -13.86 3.79 19.49
C GLU A 25 -14.47 4.66 20.58
N VAL A 26 -14.12 5.95 20.62
CA VAL A 26 -14.66 6.91 21.59
C VAL A 26 -16.19 6.99 21.45
N VAL A 27 -16.69 7.14 20.23
CA VAL A 27 -18.14 7.20 19.96
C VAL A 27 -18.83 5.88 20.33
N LEU A 28 -18.22 4.73 20.05
CA LEU A 28 -18.77 3.42 20.45
C LEU A 28 -18.91 3.32 21.97
N ARG A 29 -17.89 3.77 22.73
CA ARG A 29 -17.92 3.79 24.20
C ARG A 29 -18.91 4.80 24.77
N MET A 30 -19.05 5.97 24.14
CA MET A 30 -20.08 6.93 24.52
C MET A 30 -21.48 6.34 24.37
N ALA A 31 -21.76 5.69 23.23
CA ALA A 31 -23.04 5.03 22.99
C ALA A 31 -23.28 3.87 23.98
N GLU A 32 -22.22 3.13 24.36
CA GLU A 32 -22.29 2.09 25.41
C GLU A 32 -22.74 2.65 26.77
N LEU A 33 -22.30 3.86 27.11
CA LEU A 33 -22.67 4.57 28.33
C LEU A 33 -24.05 5.25 28.24
N GLY A 34 -24.73 5.16 27.10
CA GLY A 34 -26.03 5.79 26.87
C GLY A 34 -25.95 7.28 26.52
N ILE A 35 -24.80 7.76 26.04
CA ILE A 35 -24.63 9.11 25.50
C ILE A 35 -24.92 9.05 23.99
N ASP A 36 -25.94 9.77 23.53
CA ASP A 36 -26.40 9.80 22.13
C ASP A 36 -26.12 11.16 21.43
N ASP A 37 -26.03 12.26 22.19
CA ASP A 37 -25.58 13.56 21.69
C ASP A 37 -24.04 13.67 21.69
N PHE A 38 -23.41 13.06 20.69
CA PHE A 38 -21.95 13.06 20.54
C PHE A 38 -21.37 14.44 20.23
N GLU A 39 -22.11 15.29 19.50
CA GLU A 39 -21.62 16.59 19.02
C GLU A 39 -21.58 17.64 20.14
N SER A 40 -22.57 17.61 21.04
CA SER A 40 -22.66 18.58 22.15
C SER A 40 -21.96 18.10 23.43
N PHE A 41 -21.33 16.93 23.39
CA PHE A 41 -20.61 16.39 24.55
C PHE A 41 -19.44 17.29 24.97
N ASP A 42 -19.32 17.55 26.27
CA ASP A 42 -18.36 18.49 26.85
C ASP A 42 -16.96 17.85 26.99
N PHE A 43 -16.29 17.64 25.85
CA PHE A 43 -14.91 17.19 25.82
C PHE A 43 -13.95 18.27 26.35
N ILE A 44 -12.96 17.86 27.14
CA ILE A 44 -11.87 18.75 27.60
C ILE A 44 -11.21 19.47 26.41
N SER A 45 -10.93 18.72 25.35
CA SER A 45 -10.48 19.24 24.06
C SER A 45 -11.45 18.75 23.01
N SER A 46 -12.36 19.62 22.56
CA SER A 46 -13.42 19.22 21.61
C SER A 46 -12.83 18.74 20.28
N PRO A 47 -13.10 17.49 19.86
CA PRO A 47 -12.76 17.07 18.51
C PRO A 47 -13.57 17.89 17.52
N GLY A 48 -12.94 18.35 16.43
CA GLY A 48 -13.69 19.07 15.40
C GLY A 48 -14.89 18.25 14.91
N ARG A 49 -16.03 18.91 14.66
CA ARG A 49 -17.31 18.29 14.27
C ARG A 49 -17.19 17.19 13.20
N GLN A 50 -16.33 17.40 12.21
CA GLN A 50 -16.09 16.44 11.13
C GLN A 50 -15.52 15.10 11.62
N GLY A 51 -14.74 15.09 12.70
CA GLY A 51 -14.19 13.87 13.30
C GLY A 51 -15.29 13.00 13.93
N ILE A 52 -16.23 13.63 14.66
CA ILE A 52 -17.38 12.94 15.26
C ILE A 52 -18.30 12.38 14.17
N ILE A 53 -18.62 13.20 13.16
CA ILE A 53 -19.44 12.74 12.02
C ILE A 53 -18.80 11.53 11.34
N GLY A 54 -17.49 11.58 11.05
CA GLY A 54 -16.78 10.47 10.43
C GLY A 54 -16.81 9.19 11.28
N ALA A 55 -16.67 9.31 12.60
CA ALA A 55 -16.78 8.18 13.52
C ALA A 55 -18.18 7.56 13.52
N VAL A 56 -19.23 8.38 13.53
CA VAL A 56 -20.63 7.92 13.42
C VAL A 56 -20.86 7.21 12.09
N GLU A 57 -20.46 7.80 10.97
CA GLU A 57 -20.56 7.18 9.63
C GLU A 57 -19.83 5.84 9.57
N THR A 58 -18.66 5.72 10.21
CA THR A 58 -17.93 4.45 10.33
C THR A 58 -18.72 3.42 11.14
N LEU A 59 -19.29 3.79 12.29
CA LEU A 59 -20.06 2.87 13.11
C LEU A 59 -21.39 2.45 12.46
N GLU A 60 -22.05 3.34 11.73
CA GLU A 60 -23.22 3.01 10.90
C GLU A 60 -22.85 2.01 9.80
N LEU A 61 -21.71 2.22 9.13
CA LEU A 61 -21.22 1.30 8.10
C LEU A 61 -20.90 -0.10 8.67
N LEU A 62 -20.48 -0.17 9.94
CA LEU A 62 -20.26 -1.42 10.67
C LEU A 62 -21.54 -2.00 11.29
N GLU A 63 -22.69 -1.33 11.14
CA GLU A 63 -23.99 -1.69 11.72
C GLU A 63 -23.97 -1.69 13.27
N ALA A 64 -23.08 -0.91 13.88
CA ALA A 64 -22.89 -0.84 15.33
C ALA A 64 -23.90 0.08 16.03
N LEU A 65 -24.47 1.06 15.31
CA LEU A 65 -25.45 2.01 15.83
C LEU A 65 -26.84 1.78 15.23
N THR A 66 -27.88 2.10 16.00
CA THR A 66 -29.25 2.26 15.50
C THR A 66 -29.47 3.68 14.95
N PRO A 67 -30.56 3.95 14.21
CA PRO A 67 -30.88 5.30 13.73
C PRO A 67 -31.02 6.36 14.84
N GLU A 68 -31.28 5.92 16.07
CA GLU A 68 -31.36 6.77 17.28
C GLU A 68 -30.01 6.94 17.98
N TYR A 69 -28.89 6.59 17.34
CA TYR A 69 -27.54 6.67 17.89
C TYR A 69 -27.26 5.81 19.14
N ALA A 70 -28.12 4.83 19.42
CA ALA A 70 -27.89 3.81 20.45
C ALA A 70 -27.09 2.62 19.90
N LEU A 71 -26.47 1.82 20.77
CA LEU A 71 -25.81 0.57 20.34
C LEU A 71 -26.82 -0.46 19.82
N SER A 72 -26.58 -0.97 18.62
CA SER A 72 -27.26 -2.16 18.09
C SER A 72 -26.80 -3.42 18.82
N GLU A 73 -27.45 -4.57 18.58
CA GLU A 73 -26.96 -5.85 19.11
C GLU A 73 -25.53 -6.19 18.61
N ILE A 74 -25.20 -5.76 17.39
CA ILE A 74 -23.84 -5.89 16.85
C ILE A 74 -22.90 -4.95 17.62
N GLY A 75 -23.29 -3.69 17.84
CA GLY A 75 -22.51 -2.71 18.59
C GLY A 75 -22.24 -3.15 20.03
N LYS A 76 -23.24 -3.72 20.71
CA LYS A 76 -23.09 -4.29 22.07
C LYS A 76 -22.07 -5.41 22.10
N MET A 77 -22.12 -6.34 21.15
CA MET A 77 -21.11 -7.41 21.04
C MET A 77 -19.73 -6.85 20.73
N MET A 78 -19.63 -5.84 19.87
CA MET A 78 -18.36 -5.18 19.54
C MET A 78 -17.72 -4.51 20.75
N ALA A 79 -18.51 -3.88 21.62
CA ALA A 79 -18.03 -3.18 22.80
C ALA A 79 -17.39 -4.11 23.86
N VAL A 80 -17.71 -5.41 23.84
CA VAL A 80 -17.09 -6.41 24.73
C VAL A 80 -15.57 -6.52 24.49
N PHE A 81 -15.12 -6.29 23.26
CA PHE A 81 -13.70 -6.41 22.89
C PHE A 81 -12.93 -5.11 23.15
N PRO A 82 -11.70 -5.16 23.70
CA PRO A 82 -10.83 -3.99 23.86
C PRO A 82 -10.10 -3.66 22.55
N LEU A 83 -10.86 -3.48 21.47
CA LEU A 83 -10.37 -3.31 20.11
C LEU A 83 -11.05 -2.14 19.41
N LEU A 84 -10.39 -1.61 18.37
CA LEU A 84 -11.04 -0.70 17.43
C LEU A 84 -12.31 -1.34 16.84
N PRO A 85 -13.39 -0.57 16.60
CA PRO A 85 -14.67 -1.09 16.11
C PRO A 85 -14.55 -1.97 14.85
N ARG A 86 -13.68 -1.59 13.91
CA ARG A 86 -13.42 -2.36 12.69
C ARG A 86 -12.94 -3.79 12.97
N HIS A 87 -12.10 -3.97 13.99
CA HIS A 87 -11.48 -5.25 14.33
C HIS A 87 -12.42 -6.11 15.15
N SER A 88 -13.11 -5.53 16.13
CA SER A 88 -14.15 -6.26 16.88
C SER A 88 -15.29 -6.70 15.96
N ARG A 89 -15.64 -5.92 14.94
CA ARG A 89 -16.65 -6.32 13.94
C ARG A 89 -16.26 -7.57 13.16
N ILE A 90 -14.96 -7.84 12.91
CA ILE A 90 -14.50 -9.08 12.25
C ILE A 90 -14.92 -10.30 13.07
N ILE A 91 -14.60 -10.29 14.36
CA ILE A 91 -14.92 -11.38 15.29
C ILE A 91 -16.44 -11.51 15.44
N VAL A 92 -17.15 -10.40 15.64
CA VAL A 92 -18.62 -10.41 15.77
C VAL A 92 -19.30 -10.93 14.51
N GLU A 93 -18.77 -10.65 13.31
CA GLU A 93 -19.31 -11.23 12.08
C GLU A 93 -19.08 -12.74 12.02
N ALA A 94 -17.88 -13.21 12.38
CA ALA A 94 -17.61 -14.64 12.46
C ALA A 94 -18.54 -15.34 13.45
N ILE A 95 -18.75 -14.79 14.65
CA ILE A 95 -19.69 -15.35 15.64
C ILE A 95 -21.11 -15.48 15.05
N ARG A 96 -21.58 -14.47 14.30
CA ARG A 96 -22.99 -14.38 13.88
C ARG A 96 -23.30 -15.09 12.57
N ALA A 97 -22.41 -15.00 11.59
CA ALA A 97 -22.68 -15.40 10.20
C ALA A 97 -21.78 -16.54 9.72
N TYR A 98 -20.57 -16.67 10.30
CA TYR A 98 -19.54 -17.60 9.85
C TYR A 98 -18.84 -18.30 11.02
N PRO A 99 -19.56 -19.05 11.89
CA PRO A 99 -18.99 -19.60 13.11
C PRO A 99 -17.86 -20.59 12.86
N ASP A 100 -17.87 -21.28 11.72
CA ASP A 100 -16.85 -22.27 11.35
C ASP A 100 -15.48 -21.67 11.03
N VAL A 101 -15.36 -20.33 10.97
CA VAL A 101 -14.09 -19.61 10.72
C VAL A 101 -13.70 -18.66 11.86
N LEU A 102 -14.21 -18.93 13.08
CA LEU A 102 -14.04 -18.03 14.22
C LEU A 102 -12.59 -18.00 14.72
N GLU A 103 -11.89 -19.14 14.73
CA GLU A 103 -10.45 -19.18 15.04
C GLU A 103 -9.65 -18.31 14.05
N GLU A 104 -9.92 -18.48 12.75
CA GLU A 104 -9.25 -17.75 11.68
C GLU A 104 -9.51 -16.24 11.78
N ALA A 105 -10.73 -15.83 12.10
CA ALA A 105 -11.11 -14.43 12.31
C ALA A 105 -10.39 -13.81 13.51
N VAL A 106 -10.21 -14.55 14.60
CA VAL A 106 -9.45 -14.12 15.77
C VAL A 106 -7.96 -13.98 15.43
N ILE A 107 -7.38 -14.95 14.71
CA ILE A 107 -5.99 -14.87 14.24
C ILE A 107 -5.79 -13.63 13.36
N ALA A 108 -6.64 -13.41 12.37
CA ALA A 108 -6.57 -12.23 11.50
C ALA A 108 -6.58 -10.93 12.31
N THR A 109 -7.48 -10.86 13.30
CA THR A 109 -7.62 -9.70 14.17
C THR A 109 -6.35 -9.45 14.98
N ALA A 110 -5.74 -10.50 15.53
CA ALA A 110 -4.47 -10.38 16.27
C ALA A 110 -3.32 -9.84 15.40
N PHE A 111 -3.21 -10.28 14.14
CA PHE A 111 -2.22 -9.75 13.20
C PHE A 111 -2.46 -8.27 12.85
N LEU A 112 -3.72 -7.82 12.83
CA LEU A 112 -4.05 -6.42 12.53
C LEU A 112 -3.84 -5.48 13.71
N THR A 113 -3.84 -6.00 14.94
CA THR A 113 -3.76 -5.20 16.18
C THR A 113 -2.36 -5.19 16.80
N THR A 114 -1.43 -5.93 16.22
CA THR A 114 -0.05 -6.08 16.71
C THR A 114 0.96 -5.60 15.67
N ASN A 115 2.22 -5.45 16.08
CA ASN A 115 3.29 -5.12 15.16
C ASN A 115 3.53 -6.28 14.18
N THR A 116 3.93 -5.92 12.96
CA THR A 116 4.27 -6.91 11.94
C THR A 116 5.44 -7.80 12.41
N PRO A 117 5.34 -9.14 12.30
CA PRO A 117 6.41 -10.03 12.75
C PRO A 117 7.52 -10.16 11.71
N PHE A 118 7.34 -9.68 10.49
CA PHE A 118 8.29 -9.87 9.39
C PHE A 118 9.49 -8.93 9.51
N LEU A 119 10.70 -9.50 9.61
CA LEU A 119 11.96 -8.76 9.61
C LEU A 119 12.54 -8.71 8.19
N LEU A 120 13.10 -7.57 7.82
CA LEU A 120 13.90 -7.41 6.60
C LEU A 120 15.26 -6.80 6.99
N PRO A 121 16.19 -7.60 7.54
CA PRO A 121 17.49 -7.11 7.96
C PRO A 121 18.30 -6.59 6.78
N GLN A 122 19.12 -5.58 7.05
CA GLN A 122 19.92 -4.95 6.02
C GLN A 122 20.95 -5.92 5.44
N GLY A 123 20.90 -6.20 4.13
CA GLY A 123 21.79 -7.13 3.45
C GLY A 123 21.26 -8.56 3.36
N GLU A 124 20.17 -8.88 4.04
CA GLU A 124 19.53 -10.21 4.03
C GLU A 124 18.08 -10.12 3.54
N GLU A 125 17.69 -9.02 2.89
CA GLU A 125 16.29 -8.77 2.49
C GLU A 125 15.75 -9.85 1.55
N MET A 126 16.59 -10.33 0.63
CA MET A 126 16.23 -11.38 -0.32
C MET A 126 16.02 -12.73 0.38
N GLU A 127 16.88 -13.08 1.34
CA GLU A 127 16.74 -14.32 2.11
C GLU A 127 15.52 -14.28 3.02
N ALA A 128 15.30 -13.14 3.68
CA ALA A 128 14.12 -12.89 4.49
C ALA A 128 12.84 -13.05 3.68
N ARG A 129 12.76 -12.44 2.49
CA ARG A 129 11.61 -12.60 1.60
C ARG A 129 11.41 -14.03 1.18
N ARG A 130 12.47 -14.74 0.77
CA ARG A 130 12.38 -16.16 0.42
C ARG A 130 11.86 -17.01 1.58
N ALA A 131 12.28 -16.72 2.81
CA ALA A 131 11.79 -17.42 3.99
C ALA A 131 10.31 -17.11 4.26
N HIS A 132 9.87 -15.86 4.09
CA HIS A 132 8.46 -15.47 4.20
C HIS A 132 7.60 -16.07 3.08
N HIS A 133 8.16 -16.23 1.87
CA HIS A 133 7.48 -16.80 0.70
C HIS A 133 6.93 -18.20 0.96
N GLN A 134 7.54 -18.97 1.87
CA GLN A 134 7.09 -20.31 2.26
C GLN A 134 5.67 -20.32 2.86
N TYR A 135 5.20 -19.19 3.38
CA TYR A 135 3.88 -19.04 4.00
C TYR A 135 2.87 -18.32 3.10
N GLN A 136 3.24 -17.98 1.88
CA GLN A 136 2.35 -17.28 0.97
C GLN A 136 1.16 -18.15 0.59
N ASP A 137 0.04 -17.47 0.37
CA ASP A 137 -1.15 -18.07 -0.22
C ASP A 137 -1.69 -17.20 -1.34
N VAL A 138 -2.24 -17.85 -2.36
CA VAL A 138 -2.87 -17.20 -3.53
C VAL A 138 -4.10 -16.39 -3.13
N MET A 139 -4.71 -16.70 -1.98
CA MET A 139 -5.80 -15.96 -1.34
C MET A 139 -5.29 -14.83 -0.43
N GLY A 140 -4.03 -14.44 -0.58
CA GLY A 140 -3.47 -13.19 -0.06
C GLY A 140 -2.96 -13.23 1.38
N ASP A 141 -2.68 -12.05 1.92
CA ASP A 141 -1.98 -11.87 3.19
C ASP A 141 -2.78 -12.48 4.36
N PHE A 142 -4.11 -12.33 4.39
CA PHE A 142 -4.93 -12.85 5.50
C PHE A 142 -4.88 -14.37 5.62
N VAL A 143 -4.78 -15.09 4.50
CA VAL A 143 -4.62 -16.56 4.52
C VAL A 143 -3.17 -16.95 4.77
N SER A 144 -2.21 -16.14 4.31
CA SER A 144 -0.79 -16.31 4.61
C SER A 144 -0.51 -16.20 6.11
N TYR A 145 -1.21 -15.30 6.82
CA TYR A 145 -1.13 -15.17 8.28
C TYR A 145 -1.58 -16.43 9.01
N LEU A 146 -2.65 -17.09 8.56
CA LEU A 146 -3.11 -18.36 9.13
C LEU A 146 -2.02 -19.43 9.00
N LYS A 147 -1.45 -19.59 7.80
CA LYS A 147 -0.37 -20.57 7.56
C LYS A 147 0.82 -20.32 8.46
N LEU A 148 1.27 -19.07 8.55
CA LEU A 148 2.39 -18.68 9.41
C LEU A 148 2.09 -18.96 10.89
N PHE A 149 0.90 -18.57 11.36
CA PHE A 149 0.49 -18.75 12.73
C PHE A 149 0.44 -20.22 13.13
N HIS A 150 -0.23 -21.06 12.33
CA HIS A 150 -0.31 -22.50 12.60
C HIS A 150 1.07 -23.17 12.55
N ALA A 151 1.95 -22.76 11.65
CA ALA A 151 3.32 -23.28 11.61
C ALA A 151 4.11 -22.89 12.87
N TYR A 152 3.95 -21.65 13.36
CA TYR A 152 4.59 -21.19 14.60
C TYR A 152 4.02 -21.88 15.84
N THR A 153 2.70 -22.08 15.93
CA THR A 153 2.08 -22.72 17.09
C THR A 153 2.35 -24.22 17.15
N SER A 154 2.50 -24.86 15.99
CA SER A 154 2.87 -26.28 15.87
C SER A 154 4.35 -26.55 16.17
N ALA A 155 5.20 -25.52 16.19
CA ALA A 155 6.60 -25.66 16.57
C ALA A 155 6.75 -25.87 18.09
N ASP A 156 7.64 -26.80 18.47
CA ASP A 156 7.99 -27.04 19.86
C ASP A 156 8.38 -25.73 20.58
N ALA A 157 7.91 -25.54 21.81
CA ALA A 157 8.15 -24.29 22.56
C ALA A 157 9.64 -23.91 22.67
N LYS A 158 10.52 -24.90 22.85
CA LYS A 158 11.98 -24.75 22.90
C LYS A 158 12.62 -24.35 21.57
N ASP A 159 11.92 -24.54 20.46
CA ASP A 159 12.39 -24.28 19.10
C ASP A 159 11.71 -23.08 18.46
N LYS A 160 10.77 -22.40 19.14
CA LYS A 160 10.07 -21.20 18.63
C LYS A 160 11.02 -20.04 18.32
N GLU A 161 12.06 -19.86 19.14
CA GLU A 161 13.06 -18.82 18.89
C GLU A 161 13.85 -19.12 17.61
N LYS A 162 14.34 -20.36 17.46
CA LYS A 162 15.01 -20.82 16.23
C LYS A 162 14.07 -20.83 15.02
N PHE A 163 12.79 -21.10 15.22
CA PHE A 163 11.77 -21.03 14.17
C PHE A 163 11.70 -19.61 13.62
N CYS A 164 11.65 -18.61 14.52
CA CYS A 164 11.58 -17.20 14.16
C CYS A 164 12.89 -16.74 13.49
N GLU A 165 14.04 -17.08 14.07
CA GLU A 165 15.36 -16.75 13.53
C GLU A 165 15.52 -17.24 12.09
N ARG A 166 15.28 -18.53 11.84
CA ARG A 166 15.39 -19.14 10.50
C ARG A 166 14.43 -18.56 9.46
N ARG A 167 13.38 -17.87 9.91
CA ARG A 167 12.32 -17.34 9.06
C ARG A 167 12.28 -15.83 9.04
N TYR A 168 13.29 -15.18 9.60
CA TYR A 168 13.36 -13.72 9.66
C TYR A 168 12.09 -13.13 10.29
N LEU A 169 11.69 -13.68 11.44
CA LEU A 169 10.54 -13.21 12.22
C LEU A 169 11.00 -12.64 13.55
N ASP A 170 10.33 -11.59 14.03
CA ASP A 170 10.52 -11.06 15.38
C ASP A 170 9.88 -12.03 16.40
N PRO A 171 10.66 -12.66 17.29
CA PRO A 171 10.13 -13.59 18.28
C PRO A 171 9.16 -12.93 19.27
N ARG A 172 9.35 -11.64 19.58
CA ARG A 172 8.48 -10.89 20.50
C ARG A 172 7.15 -10.58 19.84
N ALA A 173 7.16 -10.12 18.59
CA ALA A 173 5.93 -9.86 17.84
C ALA A 173 5.11 -11.15 17.64
N MET A 174 5.77 -12.28 17.31
CA MET A 174 5.07 -13.57 17.19
C MET A 174 4.48 -14.05 18.52
N ALA A 175 5.20 -13.87 19.63
CA ALA A 175 4.69 -14.18 20.96
C ALA A 175 3.50 -13.27 21.34
N GLU A 176 3.57 -11.99 21.00
CA GLU A 176 2.50 -11.00 21.21
C GLU A 176 1.24 -11.37 20.41
N ILE A 177 1.38 -11.68 19.12
CA ILE A 177 0.28 -12.18 18.27
C ILE A 177 -0.40 -13.38 18.93
N LYS A 178 0.38 -14.39 19.35
CA LYS A 178 -0.17 -15.57 20.02
C LYS A 178 -0.92 -15.21 21.31
N ASN A 179 -0.35 -14.32 22.13
CA ASN A 179 -0.99 -13.88 23.37
C ASN A 179 -2.33 -13.17 23.09
N VAL A 180 -2.38 -12.32 22.06
CA VAL A 180 -3.63 -11.65 21.65
C VAL A 180 -4.67 -12.66 21.14
N VAL A 181 -4.25 -13.67 20.37
CA VAL A 181 -5.16 -14.77 19.95
C VAL A 181 -5.75 -15.50 21.16
N ASP A 182 -4.94 -15.83 22.15
CA ASP A 182 -5.38 -16.51 23.37
C ASP A 182 -6.40 -15.63 24.13
N GLN A 183 -6.09 -14.35 24.36
CA GLN A 183 -6.96 -13.40 25.05
C GLN A 183 -8.30 -13.18 24.33
N LEU A 184 -8.29 -13.01 23.01
CA LEU A 184 -9.51 -12.85 22.24
C LEU A 184 -10.37 -14.12 22.25
N SER A 185 -9.73 -15.29 22.20
CA SER A 185 -10.42 -16.59 22.31
C SER A 185 -11.07 -16.79 23.68
N GLU A 186 -10.42 -16.34 24.76
CA GLU A 186 -11.00 -16.34 26.11
C GLU A 186 -12.23 -15.44 26.20
N ILE A 187 -12.18 -14.23 25.61
CA ILE A 187 -13.34 -13.33 25.55
C ILE A 187 -14.49 -14.01 24.80
N VAL A 188 -14.24 -14.59 23.63
CA VAL A 188 -15.26 -15.32 22.86
C VAL A 188 -15.84 -16.49 23.66
N GLY A 189 -15.00 -17.26 24.37
CA GLY A 189 -15.44 -18.33 25.25
C GLY A 189 -16.33 -17.84 26.40
N SER A 190 -16.02 -16.66 26.98
CA SER A 190 -16.84 -16.04 28.02
C SER A 190 -18.23 -15.61 27.53
N MET A 191 -18.37 -15.35 26.23
CA MET A 191 -19.66 -15.09 25.57
C MET A 191 -20.47 -16.38 25.32
N GLY A 192 -19.94 -17.55 25.68
CA GLY A 192 -20.59 -18.85 25.48
C GLY A 192 -20.52 -19.37 24.04
N VAL A 193 -19.62 -18.83 23.22
CA VAL A 193 -19.46 -19.23 21.81
C VAL A 193 -18.25 -20.15 21.69
N PRO A 194 -18.39 -21.37 21.14
CA PRO A 194 -17.25 -22.23 20.88
C PRO A 194 -16.39 -21.66 19.75
N VAL A 195 -15.07 -21.65 19.94
CA VAL A 195 -14.11 -21.25 18.91
C VAL A 195 -13.90 -22.43 17.96
N SER A 196 -14.61 -22.42 16.83
CA SER A 196 -14.48 -23.40 15.74
C SER A 196 -13.61 -22.90 14.60
N SER A 197 -13.09 -23.85 13.82
CA SER A 197 -12.19 -23.65 12.68
C SER A 197 -12.54 -24.59 11.53
N GLY A 198 -11.99 -24.34 10.34
CA GLY A 198 -12.10 -25.26 9.18
C GLY A 198 -13.25 -24.96 8.23
N GLY A 199 -13.92 -23.81 8.38
CA GLY A 199 -14.83 -23.28 7.38
C GLY A 199 -14.13 -22.84 6.09
N SER A 200 -14.89 -22.33 5.13
CA SER A 200 -14.32 -21.99 3.82
C SER A 200 -13.52 -20.69 3.86
N VAL A 201 -12.48 -20.59 3.02
CA VAL A 201 -11.71 -19.34 2.84
C VAL A 201 -12.61 -18.18 2.41
N ALA A 202 -13.67 -18.46 1.65
CA ALA A 202 -14.65 -17.44 1.25
C ALA A 202 -15.41 -16.88 2.46
N ASP A 203 -15.81 -17.73 3.41
CA ASP A 203 -16.50 -17.31 4.64
C ASP A 203 -15.56 -16.49 5.53
N TYR A 204 -14.32 -16.95 5.71
CA TYR A 204 -13.28 -16.23 6.44
C TYR A 204 -13.03 -14.83 5.86
N LEU A 205 -12.80 -14.73 4.55
CA LEU A 205 -12.57 -13.44 3.90
C LEU A 205 -13.82 -12.55 3.90
N CYS A 206 -15.03 -13.11 3.90
CA CYS A 206 -16.26 -12.33 4.12
C CYS A 206 -16.32 -11.73 5.52
N ALA A 207 -15.99 -12.51 6.57
CA ALA A 207 -15.96 -12.04 7.95
C ALA A 207 -14.95 -10.90 8.14
N VAL A 208 -13.71 -11.10 7.66
CA VAL A 208 -12.65 -10.08 7.67
C VAL A 208 -13.10 -8.82 6.92
N SER A 209 -13.69 -8.99 5.73
CA SER A 209 -14.15 -7.87 4.90
C SER A 209 -15.29 -7.09 5.51
N LYS A 210 -16.16 -7.71 6.33
CA LYS A 210 -17.25 -7.01 7.02
C LYS A 210 -16.71 -6.00 8.03
N GLY A 211 -15.68 -6.37 8.79
CA GLY A 211 -15.02 -5.43 9.71
C GLY A 211 -14.16 -4.39 8.99
N LEU A 212 -13.55 -4.75 7.86
CA LEU A 212 -12.68 -3.88 7.05
C LEU A 212 -13.41 -3.26 5.85
N ILE A 213 -14.72 -3.07 5.97
CA ILE A 213 -15.60 -2.67 4.88
C ILE A 213 -15.16 -1.37 4.17
N GLN A 214 -14.61 -0.41 4.92
CA GLN A 214 -14.05 0.84 4.40
C GLN A 214 -12.79 0.67 3.54
N PHE A 215 -12.13 -0.49 3.64
CA PHE A 215 -10.89 -0.82 2.95
C PHE A 215 -11.08 -1.84 1.82
N ILE A 216 -12.32 -2.17 1.50
CA ILE A 216 -12.64 -2.92 0.30
C ILE A 216 -12.45 -2.01 -0.92
N CYS A 217 -11.63 -2.47 -1.86
CA CYS A 217 -11.28 -1.70 -3.04
C CYS A 217 -11.59 -2.45 -4.34
N VAL A 218 -11.92 -1.69 -5.39
CA VAL A 218 -12.07 -2.18 -6.77
C VAL A 218 -10.96 -1.61 -7.66
N ARG A 219 -10.43 -2.44 -8.56
CA ARG A 219 -9.40 -2.03 -9.52
C ARG A 219 -9.92 -0.94 -10.45
N SER A 220 -9.26 0.22 -10.47
CA SER A 220 -9.63 1.41 -11.25
C SER A 220 -8.61 1.76 -12.36
N GLY A 221 -7.45 1.08 -12.41
CA GLY A 221 -6.44 1.27 -13.43
C GLY A 221 -5.30 0.25 -13.36
N ARG A 222 -4.18 0.54 -14.05
CA ARG A 222 -2.95 -0.28 -13.95
C ARG A 222 -2.37 -0.13 -12.55
N ASN A 223 -2.43 -1.21 -11.76
CA ASN A 223 -1.96 -1.29 -10.37
C ASN A 223 -2.55 -0.21 -9.46
N ALA A 224 -3.79 0.22 -9.75
CA ALA A 224 -4.49 1.24 -8.98
C ALA A 224 -5.90 0.74 -8.63
N TYR A 225 -6.28 1.01 -7.39
CA TYR A 225 -7.53 0.63 -6.77
C TYR A 225 -8.24 1.87 -6.23
N ARG A 226 -9.56 1.79 -6.11
CA ARG A 226 -10.39 2.77 -5.40
C ARG A 226 -11.23 2.08 -4.34
N SER A 227 -11.37 2.69 -3.17
CA SER A 227 -12.37 2.34 -2.15
C SER A 227 -13.49 3.39 -2.14
N VAL A 228 -14.42 3.28 -1.19
CA VAL A 228 -15.42 4.32 -0.93
C VAL A 228 -14.76 5.62 -0.42
N THR A 229 -13.61 5.48 0.26
CA THR A 229 -12.92 6.57 0.96
C THR A 229 -11.69 7.11 0.22
N ALA A 230 -11.16 6.37 -0.76
CA ALA A 230 -9.93 6.72 -1.47
C ALA A 230 -9.98 6.35 -2.97
N GLU A 231 -9.65 7.31 -3.83
CA GLU A 231 -9.73 7.14 -5.30
C GLU A 231 -8.52 6.46 -5.96
N LYS A 232 -7.36 6.48 -5.30
CA LYS A 232 -6.12 5.94 -5.87
C LYS A 232 -5.24 5.32 -4.79
N VAL A 233 -5.43 4.02 -4.61
CA VAL A 233 -4.69 3.16 -3.69
C VAL A 233 -3.86 2.17 -4.50
N MET A 234 -2.62 1.94 -4.08
CA MET A 234 -1.74 0.91 -4.67
C MET A 234 -1.53 -0.22 -3.67
N ILE A 235 -1.36 -1.45 -4.11
CA ILE A 235 -0.95 -2.53 -3.20
C ILE A 235 0.49 -2.26 -2.76
N HIS A 236 0.77 -2.40 -1.46
CA HIS A 236 2.09 -2.18 -0.90
C HIS A 236 3.07 -3.31 -1.28
N PRO A 237 4.36 -3.03 -1.55
CA PRO A 237 5.37 -4.05 -1.89
C PRO A 237 5.63 -5.12 -0.83
N SER A 238 5.17 -4.90 0.40
CA SER A 238 5.25 -5.92 1.46
C SER A 238 4.15 -6.98 1.40
N SER A 239 3.09 -6.74 0.60
CA SER A 239 1.99 -7.68 0.46
C SER A 239 2.34 -8.77 -0.54
N VAL A 240 1.91 -10.00 -0.28
CA VAL A 240 2.03 -11.12 -1.23
C VAL A 240 1.24 -10.83 -2.51
N MET A 241 0.24 -9.94 -2.44
CA MET A 241 -0.59 -9.53 -3.57
C MET A 241 0.01 -8.41 -4.42
N PHE A 242 1.23 -7.93 -4.13
CA PHE A 242 1.84 -6.79 -4.82
C PHE A 242 1.92 -6.97 -6.35
N ARG A 243 2.14 -8.21 -6.79
CA ARG A 243 2.29 -8.57 -8.22
C ARG A 243 0.98 -8.97 -8.88
N GLU A 244 -0.02 -9.24 -8.06
CA GLU A 244 -1.30 -9.72 -8.50
C GLU A 244 -2.20 -8.54 -8.89
N THR A 245 -3.17 -8.80 -9.77
CA THR A 245 -4.10 -7.76 -10.21
C THR A 245 -5.57 -8.16 -10.00
N PRO A 246 -5.96 -8.66 -8.81
CA PRO A 246 -7.33 -9.04 -8.53
C PRO A 246 -8.28 -7.87 -8.76
N ARG A 247 -9.51 -8.17 -9.21
CA ARG A 247 -10.49 -7.14 -9.52
C ARG A 247 -10.97 -6.41 -8.25
N PHE A 248 -11.16 -7.15 -7.18
CA PHE A 248 -11.55 -6.64 -5.86
C PHE A 248 -10.56 -7.14 -4.82
N ILE A 249 -10.32 -6.31 -3.81
CA ILE A 249 -9.45 -6.63 -2.69
C ILE A 249 -10.07 -6.13 -1.39
N VAL A 250 -9.70 -6.75 -0.28
CA VAL A 250 -9.78 -6.17 1.06
C VAL A 250 -8.36 -5.88 1.55
N ALA A 251 -8.16 -4.73 2.19
CA ALA A 251 -6.91 -4.37 2.84
C ALA A 251 -7.11 -4.26 4.36
N GLY A 252 -6.11 -4.68 5.14
CA GLY A 252 -6.07 -4.46 6.59
C GLY A 252 -6.00 -3.00 6.95
N GLU A 253 -5.20 -2.23 6.21
CA GLU A 253 -5.09 -0.79 6.37
C GLU A 253 -4.79 -0.08 5.04
N ILE A 254 -5.13 1.20 4.98
CA ILE A 254 -4.71 2.11 3.90
C ILE A 254 -3.87 3.23 4.50
N VAL A 255 -2.58 3.20 4.23
CA VAL A 255 -1.60 4.15 4.78
C VAL A 255 -1.23 5.22 3.76
N ARG A 256 -1.08 6.46 4.21
CA ARG A 256 -0.61 7.57 3.39
C ARG A 256 0.87 7.86 3.68
N THR A 257 1.71 7.56 2.71
CA THR A 257 3.11 8.03 2.68
C THR A 257 3.22 9.11 1.59
N THR A 258 4.06 8.91 0.58
CA THR A 258 4.04 9.74 -0.64
C THR A 258 2.85 9.43 -1.53
N ARG A 259 2.24 8.25 -1.34
CA ARG A 259 1.05 7.71 -2.00
C ARG A 259 0.17 6.99 -0.97
N MET A 260 -1.04 6.62 -1.39
CA MET A 260 -1.89 5.73 -0.61
C MET A 260 -1.54 4.29 -0.93
N TYR A 261 -1.22 3.51 0.09
CA TYR A 261 -0.89 2.10 -0.02
C TYR A 261 -1.84 1.24 0.80
N ALA A 262 -2.34 0.16 0.18
CA ALA A 262 -3.05 -0.91 0.86
C ALA A 262 -2.04 -1.93 1.39
N ARG A 263 -2.11 -2.24 2.69
CA ARG A 263 -1.30 -3.28 3.36
C ARG A 263 -2.21 -4.39 3.87
N SER A 264 -1.65 -5.58 4.05
CA SER A 264 -2.39 -6.79 4.45
C SER A 264 -3.57 -7.05 3.51
N VAL A 265 -3.27 -7.41 2.27
CA VAL A 265 -4.21 -7.46 1.15
C VAL A 265 -4.58 -8.91 0.81
N SER A 266 -5.87 -9.17 0.68
CA SER A 266 -6.39 -10.40 0.07
C SER A 266 -7.37 -10.10 -1.08
N PRO A 267 -7.42 -10.96 -2.11
CA PRO A 267 -8.37 -10.84 -3.18
C PRO A 267 -9.80 -11.15 -2.70
N LEU A 268 -10.79 -10.54 -3.34
CA LEU A 268 -12.19 -10.87 -3.17
C LEU A 268 -12.81 -11.26 -4.52
N GLU A 269 -13.69 -12.25 -4.49
CA GLU A 269 -14.55 -12.56 -5.63
C GLU A 269 -15.74 -11.61 -5.68
N LYS A 270 -16.25 -11.37 -6.89
CA LYS A 270 -17.38 -10.44 -7.10
C LYS A 270 -18.63 -10.93 -6.38
N GLU A 271 -18.80 -12.24 -6.34
CA GLU A 271 -19.92 -12.99 -5.79
C GLU A 271 -19.99 -12.86 -4.26
N TRP A 272 -18.88 -12.50 -3.60
CA TRP A 272 -18.81 -12.33 -2.14
C TRP A 272 -19.25 -10.94 -1.70
N LEU A 273 -19.15 -9.92 -2.56
CA LEU A 273 -19.48 -8.53 -2.20
C LEU A 273 -20.90 -8.35 -1.66
N PRO A 274 -21.95 -8.97 -2.24
CA PRO A 274 -23.30 -8.87 -1.69
C PRO A 274 -23.46 -9.54 -0.32
N ARG A 275 -22.65 -10.56 -0.02
CA ARG A 275 -22.62 -11.21 1.30
C ARG A 275 -22.02 -10.30 2.37
N ILE A 276 -21.02 -9.51 1.99
CA ILE A 276 -20.36 -8.53 2.88
C ILE A 276 -21.26 -7.31 3.10
N SER A 277 -21.68 -6.66 2.00
CA SER A 277 -22.61 -5.53 2.04
C SER A 277 -23.26 -5.31 0.67
N PRO A 278 -24.58 -5.49 0.55
CA PRO A 278 -25.31 -5.20 -0.69
C PRO A 278 -25.20 -3.73 -1.15
N ALA A 279 -25.12 -2.79 -0.20
CA ALA A 279 -24.96 -1.36 -0.51
C ALA A 279 -23.57 -1.07 -1.09
N LEU A 280 -22.52 -1.65 -0.49
CA LEU A 280 -21.17 -1.53 -1.00
C LEU A 280 -21.03 -2.18 -2.38
N ALA A 281 -21.61 -3.37 -2.57
CA ALA A 281 -21.57 -4.09 -3.83
C ALA A 281 -22.13 -3.24 -4.98
N ARG A 282 -23.27 -2.56 -4.77
CA ARG A 282 -23.83 -1.60 -5.74
C ARG A 282 -22.84 -0.49 -6.08
N THR A 283 -22.28 0.15 -5.05
CA THR A 283 -21.34 1.28 -5.20
C THR A 283 -20.04 0.91 -5.94
N LEU A 284 -19.53 -0.30 -5.74
CA LEU A 284 -18.25 -0.74 -6.32
C LEU A 284 -18.41 -1.43 -7.69
N ILE A 285 -19.52 -2.14 -7.92
CA ILE A 285 -19.79 -2.90 -9.15
C ILE A 285 -20.37 -1.99 -10.24
N GLU A 286 -21.26 -1.07 -9.88
CA GLU A 286 -21.79 -0.11 -10.83
C GLU A 286 -20.63 0.78 -11.31
N PRO A 287 -20.53 1.04 -12.63
CA PRO A 287 -19.54 1.98 -13.12
C PRO A 287 -19.80 3.30 -12.39
N ALA A 288 -18.79 3.81 -11.70
CA ALA A 288 -18.84 5.16 -11.19
C ALA A 288 -19.34 6.05 -12.33
N GLY A 289 -20.47 6.74 -12.10
CA GLY A 289 -21.03 7.68 -13.05
C GLY A 289 -19.93 8.60 -13.57
N GLU A 290 -20.12 9.07 -14.81
CA GLU A 290 -19.12 9.83 -15.56
C GLU A 290 -18.31 10.79 -14.68
N PRO A 291 -16.97 10.84 -14.84
CA PRO A 291 -16.14 11.71 -14.02
C PRO A 291 -16.65 13.15 -14.07
N ALA A 292 -16.70 13.76 -12.88
CA ALA A 292 -17.15 15.11 -12.63
C ALA A 292 -16.79 16.13 -13.74
N ALA A 293 -17.76 16.99 -14.01
CA ALA A 293 -17.80 18.09 -14.97
C ALA A 293 -16.43 18.58 -15.51
N LYS A 294 -16.36 18.67 -16.84
CA LYS A 294 -15.30 19.41 -17.57
C LYS A 294 -15.20 20.83 -16.98
N LYS A 295 -14.14 21.08 -16.20
CA LYS A 295 -13.73 22.44 -15.83
C LYS A 295 -13.43 23.27 -17.08
N GLU A 296 -13.78 24.55 -16.99
CA GLU A 296 -13.61 25.56 -18.02
C GLU A 296 -12.21 25.57 -18.67
N ARG A 297 -12.17 25.98 -19.93
CA ARG A 297 -10.96 26.03 -20.74
C ARG A 297 -10.02 27.10 -20.19
N ASP A 298 -8.92 26.65 -19.60
CA ASP A 298 -7.80 27.50 -19.23
C ASP A 298 -7.13 28.08 -20.51
N THR A 299 -7.35 29.37 -20.75
CA THR A 299 -6.79 30.13 -21.88
C THR A 299 -5.32 30.47 -21.70
N THR A 300 -4.73 30.17 -20.55
CA THR A 300 -3.33 30.45 -20.26
C THR A 300 -2.42 29.52 -21.08
N TRP A 301 -1.35 30.06 -21.67
CA TRP A 301 -0.35 29.32 -22.47
C TRP A 301 1.00 29.20 -21.76
N GLN A 302 1.05 29.60 -20.49
CA GLN A 302 2.22 29.50 -19.63
C GLN A 302 1.76 29.18 -18.20
N ILE A 303 2.63 28.57 -17.41
CA ILE A 303 2.41 28.28 -15.99
C ILE A 303 3.62 28.77 -15.21
N LYS A 304 3.42 29.20 -13.97
CA LYS A 304 4.52 29.58 -13.08
C LYS A 304 4.75 28.44 -12.07
N ILE A 305 6.01 28.00 -11.93
CA ILE A 305 6.42 27.03 -10.92
C ILE A 305 7.59 27.66 -10.17
N GLY A 306 7.42 27.89 -8.86
CA GLY A 306 8.37 28.66 -8.07
C GLY A 306 8.59 30.06 -8.67
N THR A 307 9.83 30.37 -9.04
CA THR A 307 10.22 31.65 -9.66
C THR A 307 10.22 31.63 -11.20
N LYS A 308 10.04 30.46 -11.84
CA LYS A 308 10.18 30.29 -13.30
C LYS A 308 8.84 30.12 -14.01
N PHE A 309 8.78 30.56 -15.28
CA PHE A 309 7.62 30.41 -16.16
C PHE A 309 7.89 29.33 -17.22
N PHE A 310 6.94 28.42 -17.39
CA PHE A 310 7.03 27.30 -18.33
C PHE A 310 5.95 27.43 -19.39
N LYS A 311 6.34 27.24 -20.66
CA LYS A 311 5.40 27.30 -21.79
C LYS A 311 4.53 26.05 -21.85
N LEU A 312 3.26 26.24 -22.17
CA LEU A 312 2.35 25.16 -22.53
C LEU A 312 2.39 24.94 -24.04
N GLN A 313 2.41 23.68 -24.47
CA GLN A 313 2.29 23.28 -25.87
C GLN A 313 1.07 22.37 -26.07
N GLN A 314 0.54 22.32 -27.29
CA GLN A 314 -0.53 21.39 -27.62
C GLN A 314 -0.05 19.93 -27.53
N TYR A 315 -0.89 19.05 -27.03
CA TYR A 315 -0.61 17.63 -26.84
C TYR A 315 -1.88 16.80 -27.02
N LYS A 316 -1.85 15.83 -27.93
CA LYS A 316 -2.93 14.86 -28.20
C LYS A 316 -4.35 15.48 -28.16
N GLY A 317 -4.79 16.00 -29.30
CA GLY A 317 -6.09 16.66 -29.42
C GLY A 317 -6.04 18.10 -28.89
N LYS A 318 -7.01 18.47 -28.03
CA LYS A 318 -7.13 19.83 -27.45
C LYS A 318 -6.40 20.01 -26.10
N LYS A 319 -5.67 19.00 -25.60
CA LYS A 319 -4.99 19.09 -24.30
C LYS A 319 -3.69 19.90 -24.45
N LYS A 320 -3.28 20.58 -23.36
CA LYS A 320 -2.01 21.29 -23.26
C LYS A 320 -1.08 20.54 -22.30
N ILE A 321 0.23 20.58 -22.54
CA ILE A 321 1.25 20.13 -21.57
C ILE A 321 2.32 21.18 -21.37
N ALA A 322 2.85 21.28 -20.15
CA ALA A 322 4.00 22.10 -19.84
C ALA A 322 5.28 21.51 -20.44
N VAL A 323 6.10 22.35 -21.05
CA VAL A 323 7.46 22.00 -21.48
C VAL A 323 8.41 22.44 -20.38
N LEU A 324 9.11 21.48 -19.79
CA LEU A 324 10.00 21.69 -18.66
C LEU A 324 11.45 21.41 -19.10
N PRO A 325 12.24 22.44 -19.43
CA PRO A 325 13.67 22.26 -19.68
C PRO A 325 14.35 21.68 -18.44
N TRP A 326 15.25 20.71 -18.63
CA TRP A 326 15.96 20.06 -17.52
C TRP A 326 16.76 21.03 -16.66
N GLU A 327 17.46 21.97 -17.30
CA GLU A 327 18.26 23.02 -16.64
C GLU A 327 17.38 23.86 -15.70
N ASP A 328 16.16 24.19 -16.14
CA ASP A 328 15.22 24.96 -15.33
C ASP A 328 14.70 24.17 -14.13
N LEU A 329 14.54 22.85 -14.26
CA LEU A 329 14.14 21.98 -13.16
C LEU A 329 15.28 21.80 -12.15
N GLU A 330 16.53 21.64 -12.61
CA GLU A 330 17.72 21.57 -11.74
C GLU A 330 17.83 22.82 -10.86
N ASP A 331 17.66 24.00 -11.45
CA ASP A 331 17.69 25.27 -10.70
C ASP A 331 16.57 25.35 -9.65
N LEU A 332 15.36 24.90 -10.01
CA LEU A 332 14.22 24.87 -9.09
C LEU A 332 14.46 23.91 -7.92
N LEU A 333 15.06 22.75 -8.17
CA LEU A 333 15.40 21.79 -7.12
C LEU A 333 16.46 22.33 -6.14
N ARG A 334 17.45 23.09 -6.63
CA ARG A 334 18.52 23.68 -5.79
C ARG A 334 18.03 24.83 -4.90
N SER A 335 16.99 25.54 -5.32
CA SER A 335 16.48 26.74 -4.64
C SER A 335 15.49 26.47 -3.50
N SER A 336 15.30 25.21 -3.08
CA SER A 336 14.33 24.77 -2.04
C SER A 336 12.89 25.26 -2.25
N SER A 337 12.55 25.72 -3.46
CA SER A 337 11.27 26.39 -3.79
C SER A 337 10.15 25.41 -4.17
N ILE A 338 10.31 24.11 -3.86
CA ILE A 338 9.38 23.03 -4.25
C ILE A 338 8.09 23.06 -3.40
N ALA A 339 8.09 23.77 -2.26
CA ALA A 339 6.98 23.80 -1.31
C ALA A 339 5.67 24.46 -1.82
N LEU A 340 5.64 25.03 -3.04
CA LEU A 340 4.49 25.72 -3.60
C LEU A 340 4.01 25.09 -4.92
N LEU A 341 3.48 23.86 -4.87
CA LEU A 341 2.74 23.25 -5.99
C LEU A 341 1.19 23.15 -5.83
N PRO A 342 0.48 23.85 -4.92
CA PRO A 342 -0.95 23.61 -4.75
C PRO A 342 -1.84 24.09 -5.92
N GLN A 343 -1.35 24.96 -6.82
CA GLN A 343 -2.22 25.60 -7.83
C GLN A 343 -2.37 24.84 -9.17
N HIS A 344 -1.54 23.81 -9.45
CA HIS A 344 -1.47 23.19 -10.78
C HIS A 344 -1.52 21.64 -10.80
N ASN A 345 -2.27 21.02 -9.87
CA ASN A 345 -2.31 19.56 -9.68
C ASN A 345 -2.77 18.74 -10.91
N ASN A 346 -3.52 19.35 -11.84
CA ASN A 346 -4.06 18.66 -13.02
C ASN A 346 -3.27 18.91 -14.31
N ILE A 347 -2.25 19.76 -14.29
CA ILE A 347 -1.45 20.06 -15.48
C ILE A 347 -0.49 18.91 -15.74
N ARG A 348 -0.37 18.49 -16.99
CA ARG A 348 0.60 17.49 -17.44
C ARG A 348 1.82 18.19 -18.03
N GLY A 349 2.98 17.55 -17.97
CA GLY A 349 4.22 18.09 -18.50
C GLY A 349 4.96 17.11 -19.38
N LYS A 350 6.06 17.59 -19.95
CA LYS A 350 7.17 16.80 -20.46
C LYS A 350 8.47 17.46 -20.03
N VAL A 351 9.48 16.65 -19.75
CA VAL A 351 10.84 17.10 -19.49
C VAL A 351 11.61 17.07 -20.81
N VAL A 352 12.35 18.13 -21.10
CA VAL A 352 13.15 18.25 -22.32
C VAL A 352 14.59 18.56 -21.97
N TYR A 353 15.53 17.84 -22.59
CA TYR A 353 16.96 18.12 -22.49
C TYR A 353 17.60 17.87 -23.85
N GLN A 354 18.24 18.89 -24.42
CA GLN A 354 18.74 18.86 -25.79
C GLN A 354 17.65 18.38 -26.77
N ASN A 355 17.88 17.24 -27.46
CA ASN A 355 16.93 16.62 -28.38
C ASN A 355 16.07 15.52 -27.74
N TYR A 356 16.19 15.29 -26.43
CA TYR A 356 15.48 14.23 -25.72
C TYR A 356 14.21 14.71 -25.02
N GLU A 357 13.21 13.83 -24.97
CA GLU A 357 11.97 14.04 -24.23
C GLU A 357 11.74 12.92 -23.20
N LEU A 358 11.33 13.28 -21.99
CA LEU A 358 11.07 12.35 -20.89
C LEU A 358 9.76 12.69 -20.16
N LEU A 359 9.09 11.68 -19.58
CA LEU A 359 7.84 11.83 -18.81
C LEU A 359 6.71 12.56 -19.58
N SER A 360 6.68 12.45 -20.90
CA SER A 360 5.73 13.17 -21.75
C SER A 360 4.28 12.76 -21.48
N GLY A 361 3.50 13.70 -20.94
CA GLY A 361 2.10 13.50 -20.58
C GLY A 361 1.89 13.05 -19.13
N THR A 362 2.93 13.02 -18.31
CA THR A 362 2.85 12.76 -16.86
C THR A 362 2.36 14.02 -16.12
N ARG A 363 1.64 13.87 -15.00
CA ARG A 363 1.20 15.02 -14.18
C ARG A 363 2.40 15.78 -13.63
N LEU A 364 2.32 17.10 -13.57
CA LEU A 364 3.41 17.96 -13.11
C LEU A 364 3.83 17.63 -11.68
N SER A 365 2.87 17.42 -10.78
CA SER A 365 3.15 16.98 -9.40
C SER A 365 3.93 15.67 -9.34
N THR A 366 3.62 14.72 -10.23
CA THR A 366 4.36 13.46 -10.36
C THR A 366 5.76 13.68 -10.96
N ILE A 367 5.89 14.55 -11.97
CA ILE A 367 7.21 14.90 -12.53
C ILE A 367 8.11 15.48 -11.42
N MET A 368 7.61 16.42 -10.62
CA MET A 368 8.39 17.05 -9.54
C MET A 368 8.83 16.06 -8.45
N LYS A 369 8.10 14.95 -8.25
CA LYS A 369 8.50 13.86 -7.35
C LYS A 369 9.55 12.92 -7.98
N ILE A 370 9.47 12.69 -9.30
CA ILE A 370 10.40 11.79 -10.01
C ILE A 370 11.75 12.45 -10.28
N VAL A 371 11.75 13.74 -10.66
CA VAL A 371 12.97 14.46 -11.12
C VAL A 371 14.12 14.40 -10.10
N PRO A 372 13.91 14.49 -8.77
CA PRO A 372 14.99 14.30 -7.79
C PRO A 372 15.71 12.95 -7.87
N HIS A 373 15.05 11.91 -8.40
CA HIS A 373 15.57 10.54 -8.49
C HIS A 373 16.15 10.19 -9.87
N VAL A 374 16.22 11.15 -10.80
CA VAL A 374 16.66 10.94 -12.19
C VAL A 374 17.68 12.02 -12.53
N ASN A 375 18.75 11.70 -13.24
CA ASN A 375 19.67 12.68 -13.80
C ASN A 375 19.85 12.44 -15.29
N ILE A 376 19.18 13.23 -16.13
CA ILE A 376 19.20 13.04 -17.59
C ILE A 376 20.60 13.24 -18.21
N ARG A 377 21.55 13.89 -17.52
CA ARG A 377 22.91 14.09 -18.01
C ARG A 377 23.74 12.83 -17.91
N THR A 378 23.54 12.04 -16.85
CA THR A 378 24.36 10.87 -16.50
C THR A 378 23.63 9.55 -16.68
N ASP A 379 22.30 9.55 -16.63
CA ASP A 379 21.51 8.32 -16.65
C ASP A 379 21.15 7.84 -18.06
N VAL A 380 21.40 8.66 -19.10
CA VAL A 380 21.15 8.25 -20.48
C VAL A 380 22.23 7.28 -20.94
N ILE A 381 21.84 6.03 -21.18
CA ILE A 381 22.73 4.98 -21.68
C ILE A 381 22.36 4.56 -23.10
N GLU A 382 23.36 4.51 -23.97
CA GLU A 382 23.21 4.07 -25.37
C GLU A 382 23.50 2.58 -25.55
N SER A 383 24.48 2.06 -24.80
CA SER A 383 24.88 0.65 -24.81
C SER A 383 24.21 -0.08 -23.64
N TRP A 384 23.27 -0.97 -23.96
CA TRP A 384 22.63 -1.89 -23.03
C TRP A 384 22.05 -3.08 -23.81
N PRO A 385 21.75 -4.22 -23.15
CA PRO A 385 21.44 -5.49 -23.81
C PRO A 385 20.01 -5.55 -24.40
N ARG A 386 19.72 -4.72 -25.41
CA ARG A 386 18.36 -4.41 -25.93
C ARG A 386 17.51 -5.56 -26.45
N LYS A 387 18.14 -6.69 -26.80
CA LYS A 387 17.49 -7.90 -27.32
C LYS A 387 18.04 -9.16 -26.67
N LYS A 388 18.78 -9.01 -25.57
CA LYS A 388 19.31 -10.14 -24.85
C LYS A 388 18.24 -10.62 -23.89
N THR A 389 18.00 -11.91 -23.94
CA THR A 389 17.24 -12.62 -22.92
C THR A 389 18.24 -13.40 -22.09
N TYR A 390 18.06 -13.38 -20.78
CA TYR A 390 18.86 -14.11 -19.82
C TYR A 390 18.02 -15.28 -19.32
N ASP A 391 18.59 -16.47 -19.37
CA ASP A 391 17.98 -17.69 -18.86
C ASP A 391 18.61 -18.02 -17.51
N VAL A 392 17.79 -18.34 -16.50
CA VAL A 392 18.21 -18.73 -15.14
C VAL A 392 19.09 -19.98 -15.13
N THR A 393 18.95 -20.84 -16.15
CA THR A 393 19.77 -22.05 -16.34
C THR A 393 21.13 -21.75 -16.99
N GLY A 394 21.34 -20.53 -17.52
CA GLY A 394 22.58 -20.05 -18.12
C GLY A 394 23.48 -19.26 -17.16
N PRO A 395 24.47 -18.49 -17.66
CA PRO A 395 25.39 -17.72 -16.82
C PRO A 395 24.67 -16.59 -16.05
N ARG A 396 24.21 -16.90 -14.84
CA ARG A 396 23.56 -16.02 -13.84
C ARG A 396 24.30 -14.70 -13.53
N PRO A 397 25.66 -14.64 -13.49
CA PRO A 397 26.37 -13.42 -13.13
C PRO A 397 26.12 -12.26 -14.09
N GLU A 398 25.92 -12.53 -15.38
CA GLU A 398 25.80 -11.46 -16.38
C GLU A 398 24.49 -10.68 -16.25
N LEU A 399 23.37 -11.35 -15.93
CA LEU A 399 22.11 -10.66 -15.64
C LEU A 399 22.27 -9.77 -14.41
N CYS A 400 22.84 -10.32 -13.34
CA CYS A 400 22.97 -9.66 -12.06
C CYS A 400 23.86 -8.42 -12.15
N LEU A 401 25.00 -8.52 -12.84
CA LEU A 401 25.90 -7.38 -13.12
C LEU A 401 25.21 -6.25 -13.89
N ASN A 402 24.13 -6.53 -14.63
CA ASN A 402 23.34 -5.54 -15.33
C ASN A 402 22.17 -4.98 -14.49
N LEU A 403 21.91 -5.42 -13.26
CA LEU A 403 20.79 -4.87 -12.48
C LEU A 403 20.97 -3.37 -12.17
N GLY A 404 22.20 -2.87 -12.13
CA GLY A 404 22.50 -1.44 -11.97
C GLY A 404 21.95 -0.54 -13.08
N ILE A 405 21.59 -1.09 -14.25
CA ILE A 405 20.96 -0.31 -15.34
C ILE A 405 19.46 -0.07 -15.14
N ILE A 406 18.84 -0.66 -14.11
CA ILE A 406 17.41 -0.43 -13.81
C ILE A 406 17.17 1.05 -13.49
N LEU A 407 16.08 1.58 -14.05
CA LEU A 407 15.69 2.99 -14.07
C LEU A 407 16.65 3.96 -14.80
N LYS A 408 17.75 3.48 -15.39
CA LYS A 408 18.54 4.30 -16.33
C LYS A 408 17.71 4.61 -17.58
N LEU A 409 18.07 5.70 -18.25
CA LEU A 409 17.31 6.23 -19.37
C LEU A 409 17.81 5.67 -20.69
N SER A 410 16.90 5.21 -21.54
CA SER A 410 17.25 4.85 -22.92
C SER A 410 16.12 5.16 -23.90
N ARG A 411 16.47 5.29 -25.19
CA ARG A 411 15.51 5.59 -26.25
C ARG A 411 14.51 4.44 -26.41
N ILE A 412 13.22 4.75 -26.31
CA ILE A 412 12.12 3.76 -26.43
C ILE A 412 12.16 3.04 -27.78
N LYS A 413 12.49 3.77 -28.86
CA LYS A 413 12.81 3.25 -30.18
C LYS A 413 14.14 3.84 -30.63
N LYS A 414 14.97 3.12 -31.40
CA LYS A 414 16.31 3.59 -31.82
C LYS A 414 16.28 4.99 -32.48
N SER A 415 15.25 5.28 -33.28
CA SER A 415 15.05 6.56 -33.97
C SER A 415 14.24 7.61 -33.20
N SER A 416 13.76 7.28 -31.99
CA SER A 416 12.89 8.16 -31.21
C SER A 416 13.67 9.07 -30.27
N ARG A 417 13.25 10.33 -30.19
CA ARG A 417 13.70 11.31 -29.19
C ARG A 417 13.14 11.04 -27.78
N ALA A 418 12.07 10.26 -27.68
CA ALA A 418 11.47 9.89 -26.40
C ALA A 418 12.34 8.85 -25.64
N LEU A 419 12.75 9.23 -24.44
CA LEU A 419 13.40 8.39 -23.46
C LEU A 419 12.37 7.65 -22.60
N GLY A 420 12.76 6.47 -22.12
CA GLY A 420 12.05 5.71 -21.11
C GLY A 420 13.03 5.14 -20.10
N PHE A 421 12.49 4.67 -18.98
CA PHE A 421 13.21 4.05 -17.89
C PHE A 421 13.37 2.57 -18.17
N LEU A 422 14.59 2.06 -18.10
CA LEU A 422 14.85 0.64 -18.27
C LEU A 422 14.23 -0.12 -17.10
N ALA A 423 13.34 -1.05 -17.42
CA ALA A 423 12.72 -1.97 -16.49
C ALA A 423 13.22 -3.38 -16.76
N LEU A 424 13.42 -4.14 -15.69
CA LEU A 424 13.61 -5.58 -15.77
C LEU A 424 12.24 -6.25 -15.90
N HIS A 425 12.13 -7.23 -16.78
CA HIS A 425 10.94 -8.03 -17.03
C HIS A 425 11.27 -9.51 -16.99
N SER A 426 10.26 -10.33 -16.70
CA SER A 426 10.34 -11.79 -16.81
C SER A 426 9.09 -12.36 -17.49
N ASP A 427 9.23 -13.55 -18.06
CA ASP A 427 8.13 -14.37 -18.57
C ASP A 427 7.50 -15.26 -17.50
N ASN A 428 8.03 -15.20 -16.27
CA ASN A 428 7.65 -16.03 -15.12
C ASN A 428 8.00 -17.51 -15.28
N ALA A 429 8.81 -17.87 -16.29
CA ALA A 429 9.29 -19.22 -16.56
C ALA A 429 10.83 -19.28 -16.58
N GLY A 430 11.50 -18.32 -15.93
CA GLY A 430 12.96 -18.26 -15.81
C GLY A 430 13.68 -17.48 -16.91
N LEU A 431 12.96 -16.74 -17.77
CA LEU A 431 13.57 -15.82 -18.73
C LEU A 431 13.43 -14.37 -18.26
N TYR A 432 14.51 -13.60 -18.43
CA TYR A 432 14.63 -12.21 -18.00
C TYR A 432 15.12 -11.31 -19.14
N TRP A 433 14.60 -10.09 -19.25
CA TRP A 433 15.10 -9.11 -20.22
C TRP A 433 14.85 -7.67 -19.77
N PHE A 434 15.60 -6.73 -20.34
CA PHE A 434 15.40 -5.31 -20.09
C PHE A 434 14.56 -4.65 -21.18
N LYS A 435 13.69 -3.70 -20.79
CA LYS A 435 12.90 -2.92 -21.75
C LYS A 435 12.62 -1.50 -21.24
N PRO A 436 12.74 -0.47 -22.08
CA PRO A 436 12.41 0.90 -21.68
C PRO A 436 10.89 1.09 -21.58
N MET A 437 10.43 1.56 -20.41
CA MET A 437 9.05 1.93 -20.10
C MET A 437 8.90 3.45 -19.99
N ARG A 438 7.76 3.99 -20.41
CA ARG A 438 7.48 5.44 -20.36
C ARG A 438 7.17 5.97 -18.98
N ASP A 439 6.56 5.13 -18.15
CA ASP A 439 6.10 5.47 -16.81
C ASP A 439 7.13 4.99 -15.79
N PHE A 440 7.64 5.92 -14.99
CA PHE A 440 8.69 5.67 -14.00
C PHE A 440 8.25 4.67 -12.93
N HIS A 441 7.04 4.84 -12.38
CA HIS A 441 6.57 3.99 -11.29
C HIS A 441 6.22 2.60 -11.80
N ALA A 442 5.66 2.49 -12.99
CA ALA A 442 5.45 1.21 -13.63
C ALA A 442 6.79 0.48 -13.88
N ALA A 443 7.82 1.20 -14.34
CA ALA A 443 9.16 0.64 -14.52
C ALA A 443 9.78 0.16 -13.20
N ALA A 444 9.69 0.97 -12.14
CA ALA A 444 10.21 0.63 -10.83
C ALA A 444 9.46 -0.55 -10.20
N SER A 445 8.12 -0.53 -10.23
CA SER A 445 7.29 -1.60 -9.67
C SER A 445 7.49 -2.93 -10.40
N GLU A 446 7.53 -2.90 -11.73
CA GLU A 446 7.82 -4.07 -12.56
C GLU A 446 9.20 -4.65 -12.26
N SER A 447 10.22 -3.79 -12.13
CA SER A 447 11.57 -4.23 -11.85
C SER A 447 11.71 -4.82 -10.45
N LEU A 448 11.08 -4.19 -9.44
CA LEU A 448 11.06 -4.69 -8.06
C LEU A 448 10.40 -6.08 -8.01
N ALA A 449 9.22 -6.22 -8.63
CA ALA A 449 8.53 -7.50 -8.76
C ALA A 449 9.36 -8.53 -9.53
N THR A 450 10.12 -8.12 -10.53
CA THR A 450 10.97 -9.07 -11.27
C THR A 450 12.21 -9.48 -10.46
N ILE A 451 12.76 -8.58 -9.64
CA ILE A 451 13.90 -8.87 -8.77
C ILE A 451 13.57 -9.91 -7.70
N GLU A 452 12.42 -9.82 -7.00
CA GLU A 452 12.14 -10.87 -5.99
C GLU A 452 11.84 -12.21 -6.65
N ARG A 453 11.39 -12.23 -7.91
CA ARG A 453 11.23 -13.47 -8.69
C ARG A 453 12.59 -14.05 -9.09
N LEU A 454 13.52 -13.18 -9.51
CA LEU A 454 14.90 -13.56 -9.78
C LEU A 454 15.52 -14.22 -8.55
N VAL A 455 15.16 -13.78 -7.34
CA VAL A 455 15.61 -14.43 -6.12
C VAL A 455 15.03 -15.80 -5.91
N ASP A 456 13.73 -16.01 -6.14
CA ASP A 456 13.16 -17.36 -6.07
C ASP A 456 13.89 -18.32 -7.03
N ASP A 457 14.32 -17.80 -8.19
CA ASP A 457 15.03 -18.54 -9.23
C ASP A 457 16.55 -18.75 -8.96
N LEU A 458 17.20 -17.86 -8.21
CA LEU A 458 18.62 -17.92 -7.82
C LEU A 458 18.81 -18.88 -6.62
N ALA A 459 18.71 -20.20 -6.84
CA ALA A 459 18.95 -21.21 -5.80
C ALA A 459 20.39 -21.22 -5.22
N ASP A 460 20.55 -21.91 -4.08
CA ASP A 460 21.59 -21.89 -3.01
C ASP A 460 23.10 -21.88 -3.37
N ASP A 461 23.51 -21.93 -4.64
CA ASP A 461 24.92 -21.93 -5.09
C ASP A 461 25.29 -20.61 -5.81
N THR A 462 24.69 -19.51 -5.38
CA THR A 462 24.94 -18.18 -5.95
C THR A 462 25.97 -17.44 -5.09
N ASP A 463 26.99 -16.87 -5.74
CA ASP A 463 28.04 -16.08 -5.06
C ASP A 463 27.43 -14.94 -4.23
N GLN A 464 27.92 -14.75 -3.00
CA GLN A 464 27.49 -13.71 -2.08
C GLN A 464 27.56 -12.31 -2.73
N SER A 465 28.57 -12.08 -3.57
CA SER A 465 28.72 -10.80 -4.29
C SER A 465 27.52 -10.46 -5.19
N ILE A 466 26.87 -11.49 -5.76
CA ILE A 466 25.68 -11.36 -6.59
C ILE A 466 24.45 -11.11 -5.72
N ILE A 467 24.33 -11.82 -4.60
CA ILE A 467 23.24 -11.66 -3.63
C ILE A 467 23.23 -10.22 -3.09
N ASP A 468 24.39 -9.69 -2.71
CA ASP A 468 24.55 -8.33 -2.22
C ASP A 468 24.10 -7.29 -3.26
N LEU A 469 24.45 -7.49 -4.53
CA LEU A 469 24.05 -6.62 -5.63
C LEU A 469 22.53 -6.64 -5.85
N VAL A 470 21.90 -7.82 -5.76
CA VAL A 470 20.44 -7.97 -5.88
C VAL A 470 19.74 -7.27 -4.70
N ASN A 471 20.21 -7.50 -3.47
CA ASN A 471 19.72 -6.83 -2.25
C ASN A 471 19.83 -5.29 -2.36
N GLU A 472 20.97 -4.78 -2.85
CA GLU A 472 21.18 -3.35 -3.05
C GLU A 472 20.17 -2.76 -4.04
N GLN A 473 19.97 -3.41 -5.19
CA GLN A 473 19.00 -2.93 -6.19
C GLN A 473 17.56 -3.05 -5.68
N TYR A 474 17.24 -4.11 -4.93
CA TYR A 474 15.95 -4.27 -4.29
C TYR A 474 15.64 -3.10 -3.35
N ARG A 475 16.52 -2.85 -2.38
CA ARG A 475 16.38 -1.75 -1.40
C ARG A 475 16.24 -0.40 -2.11
N ARG A 476 17.10 -0.13 -3.07
CA ARG A 476 17.05 1.10 -3.87
C ARG A 476 15.69 1.29 -4.52
N LEU A 477 15.12 0.25 -5.14
CA LEU A 477 13.83 0.33 -5.81
C LEU A 477 12.66 0.45 -4.84
N ALA A 478 12.66 -0.29 -3.73
CA ALA A 478 11.64 -0.21 -2.69
C ALA A 478 11.60 1.22 -2.11
N GLN A 479 12.77 1.78 -1.75
CA GLN A 479 12.89 3.14 -1.24
C GLN A 479 12.45 4.19 -2.27
N ILE A 480 12.74 3.99 -3.57
CA ILE A 480 12.25 4.88 -4.64
C ILE A 480 10.72 4.83 -4.73
N LEU A 481 10.11 3.64 -4.64
CA LEU A 481 8.65 3.51 -4.69
C LEU A 481 7.97 4.12 -3.47
N GLU A 482 8.57 4.02 -2.28
CA GLU A 482 8.05 4.66 -1.08
C GLU A 482 8.15 6.19 -1.14
N ASN A 483 9.20 6.73 -1.77
CA ASN A 483 9.51 8.16 -1.76
C ASN A 483 9.06 8.96 -3.01
N ALA A 484 8.78 8.30 -4.15
CA ALA A 484 8.40 8.94 -5.42
C ALA A 484 6.95 8.65 -5.82
#